data_AF-A0A0D6M6F2-F1
#
_entry.id   AF-A0A0D6M6F2-F1
#
_cell.length_a   1.000
_cell.length_b   1.000
_cell.length_c   1.000
_cell.angle_alpha   90.00
_cell.angle_beta   90.00
_cell.angle_gamma   90.00
#
_symmetry.space_group_name_H-M   'P 1'
#
loop_
_entity.id
_entity.type
_entity.pdbx_description
1 polymer ?
#
loop_
_entity_poly.entity_id
_entity_poly.type
_entity_poly.pdbx_seq_one_letter_code
_entity_poly.pdbx_strand_id
1 'polypeptide(L)'
;MGGVLAKPIEKIVSFIVPRVLWPQVKKRIRFAFNKRGIQLPVLCGVELEHLSLSYIDHAAVVNTDFKFDLPLFVKKFKIYLIKKAEMFDGVPTYVEI
;
A
#
# COMPACT_ATOMS: atom_id res chain seq x y z
N MET A 1 25.60 29.82 9.07
CA MET A 1 27.06 29.91 9.30
C MET A 1 27.75 29.97 7.95
N GLY A 2 28.08 31.18 7.47
CA GLY A 2 28.64 31.41 6.14
C GLY A 2 30.11 31.84 6.23
N GLY A 3 31.02 30.94 5.88
CA GLY A 3 32.43 31.22 5.66
C GLY A 3 32.74 31.30 4.15
N VAL A 4 33.86 31.93 3.78
CA VAL A 4 34.30 32.17 2.39
C VAL A 4 34.40 30.88 1.55
N LEU A 5 34.54 29.73 2.20
CA LEU A 5 34.57 28.40 1.57
C LEU A 5 33.19 27.75 1.34
N ALA A 6 32.11 28.32 1.88
CA ALA A 6 30.76 27.77 1.72
C ALA A 6 30.29 27.85 0.26
N LYS A 7 30.57 28.96 -0.44
CA LYS A 7 30.16 29.16 -1.84
C LYS A 7 30.73 28.13 -2.83
N PRO A 8 32.04 27.78 -2.81
CA PRO A 8 32.57 26.75 -3.70
C PRO A 8 32.08 25.34 -3.33
N ILE A 9 31.92 25.03 -2.04
CA ILE A 9 31.40 23.73 -1.60
C ILE A 9 29.93 23.57 -2.03
N GLU A 10 29.13 24.61 -1.84
CA GLU A 10 27.72 24.65 -2.25
C GLU A 10 27.58 24.41 -3.77
N LYS A 11 28.45 25.01 -4.59
CA LYS A 11 28.46 24.82 -6.05
C LYS A 11 28.82 23.40 -6.49
N ILE A 12 29.72 22.75 -5.77
CA ILE A 12 30.10 21.35 -6.02
C ILE A 12 28.96 20.42 -5.61
N VAL A 13 28.38 20.63 -4.42
CA VAL A 13 27.25 19.84 -3.92
C VAL A 13 26.03 20.00 -4.83
N SER A 14 25.71 21.22 -5.24
CA SER A 14 24.58 21.50 -6.15
C SER A 14 24.75 20.86 -7.53
N PHE A 15 25.98 20.54 -7.94
CA PHE A 15 26.25 19.86 -9.20
C PHE A 15 26.21 18.33 -9.05
N ILE A 16 26.81 17.79 -7.98
CA ILE A 16 26.91 16.36 -7.73
C ILE A 16 25.56 15.77 -7.32
N VAL A 17 24.79 16.46 -6.48
CA VAL A 17 23.51 15.97 -5.97
C VAL A 17 22.52 15.62 -7.09
N PRO A 18 22.18 16.51 -8.04
CA PRO A 18 21.23 16.19 -9.10
C PRO A 18 21.79 15.22 -10.15
N ARG A 19 23.11 15.24 -10.41
CA ARG A 19 23.72 14.42 -11.48
C ARG A 19 24.07 13.00 -11.07
N VAL A 20 24.45 12.78 -9.81
CA VAL A 20 25.02 11.49 -9.36
C VAL A 20 24.20 10.87 -8.23
N LEU A 21 23.89 11.63 -7.18
CA LEU A 21 23.16 11.09 -6.02
C LEU A 21 21.69 10.82 -6.35
N TRP A 22 21.00 11.79 -6.94
CA TRP A 22 19.58 11.68 -7.27
C TRP A 22 19.23 10.46 -8.15
N PRO A 23 19.96 10.15 -9.25
CA PRO A 23 19.67 8.96 -10.03
C PRO A 23 19.95 7.65 -9.28
N GLN A 24 20.97 7.60 -8.42
CA GLN A 24 21.23 6.40 -7.60
C GLN A 24 20.13 6.17 -6.56
N VAL A 25 19.69 7.24 -5.88
CA VAL A 25 18.58 7.19 -4.92
C VAL A 25 17.29 6.78 -5.63
N LYS A 26 16.95 7.39 -6.77
CA LYS A 26 15.79 7.00 -7.59
C LYS A 26 15.82 5.53 -7.99
N LYS A 27 16.98 5.00 -8.40
CA LYS A 27 17.14 3.57 -8.76
C LYS A 27 16.90 2.67 -7.54
N ARG A 28 17.45 3.01 -6.38
CA ARG A 28 17.24 2.23 -5.14
C ARG A 28 15.79 2.27 -4.67
N ILE A 29 15.15 3.43 -4.74
CA ILE A 29 13.74 3.58 -4.43
C ILE A 29 12.91 2.73 -5.39
N ARG A 30 13.11 2.87 -6.70
CA ARG A 30 12.42 2.04 -7.71
C ARG A 30 12.63 0.54 -7.49
N PHE A 31 13.85 0.12 -7.16
CA PHE A 31 14.14 -1.28 -6.86
C PHE A 31 13.44 -1.76 -5.58
N ALA A 32 13.40 -0.95 -4.53
CA ALA A 32 12.70 -1.27 -3.29
C ALA A 32 11.19 -1.40 -3.55
N PHE A 33 10.60 -0.46 -4.30
CA PHE A 33 9.20 -0.53 -4.71
C PHE A 33 8.91 -1.74 -5.59
N ASN A 34 9.73 -2.06 -6.59
CA ASN A 34 9.51 -3.22 -7.47
C ASN A 34 9.75 -4.57 -6.76
N LYS A 35 10.73 -4.66 -5.85
CA LYS A 35 11.10 -5.93 -5.19
C LYS A 35 10.30 -6.21 -3.93
N ARG A 36 9.96 -5.18 -3.14
CA ARG A 36 9.16 -5.32 -1.90
C ARG A 36 7.69 -5.00 -2.10
N GLY A 37 7.31 -4.36 -3.21
CA GLY A 37 5.97 -3.85 -3.42
C GLY A 37 5.63 -2.69 -2.48
N ILE A 38 4.45 -2.13 -2.67
CA ILE A 38 3.76 -1.34 -1.64
C ILE A 38 2.85 -2.33 -0.94
N GLN A 39 3.06 -2.56 0.36
CA GLN A 39 2.13 -3.37 1.13
C GLN A 39 0.87 -2.55 1.37
N LEU A 40 -0.21 -2.93 0.70
CA LEU A 40 -1.56 -2.43 0.98
C LEU A 40 -2.19 -3.29 2.08
N PRO A 41 -3.11 -2.74 2.89
CA PRO A 41 -3.84 -3.52 3.87
C PRO A 41 -4.58 -4.67 3.17
N VAL A 42 -4.29 -5.90 3.62
CA VAL A 42 -4.88 -7.12 3.03
C VAL A 42 -6.32 -7.25 3.54
N LEU A 43 -7.29 -7.07 2.64
CA LEU A 43 -8.69 -7.32 2.91
C LEU A 43 -9.04 -8.76 2.51
N CYS A 44 -9.75 -9.49 3.36
CA CYS A 44 -10.11 -10.88 3.09
C CYS A 44 -11.01 -11.02 1.85
N GLY A 45 -10.56 -11.78 0.85
CA GLY A 45 -11.34 -12.07 -0.35
C GLY A 45 -11.43 -10.91 -1.35
N VAL A 46 -10.60 -9.88 -1.17
CA VAL A 46 -10.49 -8.74 -2.08
C VAL A 46 -9.16 -8.83 -2.85
N GLU A 47 -9.25 -8.89 -4.17
CA GLU A 47 -8.11 -8.74 -5.06
C GLU A 47 -8.13 -7.33 -5.65
N LEU A 48 -7.01 -6.61 -5.56
CA LEU A 48 -6.89 -5.25 -6.09
C LEU A 48 -6.40 -5.30 -7.54
N GLU A 49 -7.12 -4.63 -8.43
CA GLU A 49 -6.77 -4.52 -9.85
C GLU A 49 -6.55 -3.06 -10.27
N HIS A 50 -5.76 -2.85 -11.32
CA HIS A 50 -5.52 -1.55 -11.94
C HIS A 50 -5.11 -0.44 -10.94
N LEU A 51 -4.10 -0.69 -10.12
CA LEU A 51 -3.61 0.30 -9.17
C LEU A 51 -3.02 1.52 -9.91
N SER A 52 -3.58 2.68 -9.62
CA SER A 52 -3.15 3.98 -10.10
C SER A 52 -2.87 4.92 -8.93
N LEU A 53 -1.89 5.80 -9.12
CA LEU A 53 -1.42 6.72 -8.09
C LEU A 53 -1.49 8.15 -8.66
N SER A 54 -2.28 9.00 -8.04
CA SER A 54 -2.32 10.43 -8.35
C SER A 54 -1.86 11.25 -7.16
N TYR A 55 -1.12 12.32 -7.44
CA TYR A 55 -0.66 13.25 -6.42
C TYR A 55 -1.49 14.52 -6.53
N ILE A 56 -2.13 14.89 -5.42
CA ILE A 56 -2.83 16.15 -5.24
C ILE A 56 -2.12 16.95 -4.15
N ASP A 57 -2.45 18.22 -4.01
CA ASP A 57 -1.77 19.07 -3.03
C ASP A 57 -1.90 18.46 -1.62
N HIS A 58 -0.76 18.23 -0.97
CA HIS A 58 -0.63 17.55 0.33
C HIS A 58 -1.18 16.12 0.47
N ALA A 59 -1.58 15.42 -0.60
CA ALA A 59 -2.03 14.04 -0.50
C ALA A 59 -1.66 13.15 -1.70
N ALA A 60 -1.45 11.87 -1.43
CA ALA A 60 -1.33 10.83 -2.45
C ALA A 60 -2.64 10.04 -2.49
N VAL A 61 -3.28 10.04 -3.65
CA VAL A 61 -4.51 9.29 -3.91
C VAL A 61 -4.13 7.98 -4.59
N VAL A 62 -4.45 6.87 -3.92
CA VAL A 62 -4.33 5.52 -4.48
C VAL A 62 -5.71 5.13 -4.99
N ASN A 63 -5.86 5.02 -6.30
CA ASN A 63 -7.09 4.59 -6.93
C ASN A 63 -6.88 3.17 -7.49
N THR A 64 -7.74 2.25 -7.12
CA THR A 64 -7.63 0.83 -7.49
C THR A 64 -9.03 0.29 -7.64
N ASP A 65 -9.23 -0.50 -8.69
CA ASP A 65 -10.40 -1.34 -8.78
C ASP A 65 -10.22 -2.53 -7.84
N PHE A 66 -11.33 -3.14 -7.43
CA PHE A 66 -11.27 -4.34 -6.61
C PHE A 66 -12.22 -5.41 -7.13
N LYS A 67 -11.75 -6.66 -7.09
CA LYS A 67 -12.56 -7.85 -7.30
C LYS A 67 -12.81 -8.50 -5.96
N PHE A 68 -14.06 -8.88 -5.73
CA PHE A 68 -14.47 -9.52 -4.50
C PHE A 68 -14.96 -10.94 -4.79
N ASP A 69 -14.34 -11.91 -4.14
CA ASP A 69 -14.79 -13.30 -4.20
C ASP A 69 -15.99 -13.48 -3.25
N LEU A 70 -17.17 -13.17 -3.78
CA LEU A 70 -18.43 -13.27 -3.06
C LEU A 70 -18.73 -14.72 -2.60
N PRO A 71 -18.55 -15.77 -3.43
CA PRO A 71 -18.68 -17.16 -2.97
C PRO A 71 -17.79 -17.51 -1.77
N LEU A 72 -16.51 -17.13 -1.80
CA LEU A 72 -15.58 -17.38 -0.69
C LEU A 72 -15.99 -16.61 0.56
N PHE A 73 -16.44 -15.36 0.40
CA PHE A 73 -16.95 -14.56 1.50
C PHE A 73 -18.16 -15.20 2.15
N VAL A 74 -19.18 -15.58 1.37
CA VAL A 74 -20.40 -16.21 1.89
C VAL A 74 -20.06 -17.51 2.63
N LYS A 75 -19.15 -18.33 2.08
CA LYS A 75 -18.70 -19.56 2.76
C LYS A 75 -18.05 -19.26 4.10
N LYS A 76 -17.11 -18.31 4.17
CA LYS A 76 -16.45 -17.92 5.43
C LYS A 76 -17.42 -17.28 6.42
N PHE A 77 -18.36 -16.47 5.92
CA PHE A 77 -19.38 -15.83 6.72
C PHE A 77 -20.32 -16.84 7.37
N LYS A 78 -20.78 -17.86 6.61
CA LYS A 78 -21.56 -18.98 7.14
C LYS A 78 -20.80 -19.73 8.24
N ILE A 79 -19.52 -20.07 8.00
CA ILE A 79 -18.67 -20.73 9.02
C ILE A 79 -18.51 -19.86 10.27
N TYR A 80 -18.31 -18.55 10.10
CA TYR A 80 -18.21 -17.62 11.22
C TYR A 80 -19.51 -17.59 12.04
N LEU A 81 -20.67 -17.56 11.39
CA LEU A 81 -21.96 -17.59 12.07
C LEU A 81 -22.19 -18.90 12.83
N ILE A 82 -21.84 -20.05 12.24
CA ILE A 82 -21.90 -21.36 12.91
C ILE A 82 -21.04 -21.34 14.19
N LYS A 83 -19.77 -20.94 14.07
CA LYS A 83 -18.87 -20.83 15.24
C LYS A 83 -19.37 -19.85 16.30
N LYS A 84 -19.98 -18.74 15.87
CA LYS A 84 -20.53 -17.73 16.78
C LYS A 84 -21.76 -18.26 17.51
N ALA A 85 -22.61 -19.03 16.84
CA ALA A 85 -23.75 -19.71 17.45
C ALA A 85 -23.30 -20.79 18.45
N GLU A 86 -22.22 -21.51 18.18
CA GLU A 86 -21.62 -22.46 19.14
C GLU A 86 -21.08 -21.77 20.41
N MET A 87 -20.60 -20.53 20.31
CA MET A 87 -20.06 -19.77 21.45
C MET A 87 -21.11 -18.98 22.23
N PHE A 88 -22.26 -18.68 21.63
CA PHE A 88 -23.32 -17.88 22.23
C PHE A 88 -24.68 -18.55 22.03
N ASP A 89 -25.20 -19.18 23.11
CA ASP A 89 -26.56 -19.69 23.16
C ASP A 89 -27.55 -18.56 22.86
N GLY A 90 -28.22 -18.62 21.69
CA GLY A 90 -29.29 -17.69 21.31
C GLY A 90 -29.14 -16.99 19.95
N VAL A 91 -28.05 -17.21 19.20
CA VAL A 91 -27.95 -16.70 17.82
C VAL A 91 -28.63 -17.71 16.87
N PRO A 92 -29.64 -17.32 16.07
CA PRO A 92 -30.30 -18.24 15.15
C PRO A 92 -29.31 -18.79 14.12
N THR A 93 -29.21 -20.11 14.03
CA THR A 93 -28.49 -20.81 12.98
C THR A 93 -29.23 -20.64 11.66
N TYR A 94 -28.64 -19.91 10.72
CA TYR A 94 -29.18 -19.81 9.37
C TYR A 94 -28.96 -21.14 8.64
N VAL A 95 -30.00 -21.98 8.63
CA VAL A 95 -30.06 -23.22 7.86
C VAL A 95 -30.21 -22.89 6.37
N GLU A 96 -29.56 -23.70 5.55
CA GLU A 96 -29.39 -23.55 4.10
C GLU A 96 -30.70 -23.35 3.33
N ILE A 97 -30.67 -22.45 2.32
CA ILE A 97 -31.60 -22.40 1.18
C ILE A 97 -30.89 -23.09 0.02
#